data_AF-A0A955DJ28-F1
#
_entry.id   AF-A0A955DJ28-F1
#
_cell.length_a   1.000
_cell.length_b   1.000
_cell.length_c   1.000
_cell.angle_alpha   90.00
_cell.angle_beta   90.00
_cell.angle_gamma   90.00
#
_symmetry.space_group_name_H-M   'P 1'
#
loop_
_entity.id
_entity.type
_entity.pdbx_description
1 polymer ?
#
loop_
_entity_poly.entity_id
_entity_poly.type
_entity_poly.pdbx_seq_one_letter_code
_entity_poly.pdbx_strand_id
1 'polypeptide(L)'
;MLRQKLLARIGFLVLGFVGGAIISIALLEMLLRDAERASEQTASLTALVDTLGEANAALVSPGVGASVGEGDLQSAQARFDRAWAALMDAHWLPSDDRSALDEIGQTLRGAPDRHALDTHVVLAPMIAGLHQALRSEASRARQVFSKRLRWLIIGLTGGALLMLNVSVIVLLHTGGMILRPVSALVEGSRLLAREEFDHRVEVKGPQEFGELAHAYNELASRLQMNEQRKKEVLQQLGVSLNHELNNVLGIIELQLRLLDRRTGSDHDFAEHLRQIRANLGRMADTVASLKNVRRIVVTEYPGGRKMLDLPRCTTERDEEVVVVKATAPKSAEHA
;
A
#
# COMPACT_ATOMS: atom_id res chain seq x y z
N MET A 1 -13.24 -8.12 14.38
CA MET A 1 -13.60 -6.68 14.18
C MET A 1 -12.73 -5.91 13.16
N LEU A 2 -11.55 -6.40 12.79
CA LEU A 2 -10.57 -5.65 11.99
C LEU A 2 -11.01 -5.33 10.54
N ARG A 3 -11.66 -6.30 9.87
CA ARG A 3 -12.15 -6.14 8.48
C ARG A 3 -13.18 -5.02 8.35
N GLN A 4 -14.09 -4.89 9.31
CA GLN A 4 -15.11 -3.82 9.30
C GLN A 4 -14.49 -2.43 9.49
N LYS A 5 -13.55 -2.27 10.43
CA LYS A 5 -12.85 -0.99 10.63
C LYS A 5 -12.00 -0.60 9.42
N LEU A 6 -11.41 -1.60 8.75
CA LEU A 6 -10.63 -1.37 7.53
C LEU A 6 -11.52 -0.97 6.36
N LEU A 7 -12.60 -1.72 6.10
CA LEU A 7 -13.55 -1.41 5.04
C LEU A 7 -14.23 -0.05 5.27
N ALA A 8 -14.51 0.32 6.53
CA ALA A 8 -15.04 1.64 6.87
C ALA A 8 -14.02 2.76 6.59
N ARG A 9 -12.74 2.57 6.93
CA ARG A 9 -11.68 3.56 6.66
C ARG A 9 -11.40 3.73 5.17
N ILE A 10 -11.31 2.62 4.44
CA ILE A 10 -11.14 2.64 2.97
C ILE A 10 -12.39 3.25 2.32
N GLY A 11 -13.58 2.85 2.76
CA GLY A 11 -14.85 3.38 2.27
C GLY A 11 -14.98 4.89 2.47
N PHE A 12 -14.59 5.41 3.64
CA PHE A 12 -14.58 6.85 3.90
C PHE A 12 -13.58 7.61 3.01
N LEU A 13 -12.40 7.03 2.78
CA LEU A 13 -11.39 7.60 1.88
C LEU A 13 -11.87 7.67 0.43
N VAL A 14 -12.46 6.57 -0.06
CA VAL A 14 -13.01 6.49 -1.41
C VAL A 14 -14.19 7.45 -1.56
N LEU A 15 -15.10 7.50 -0.59
CA LEU A 15 -16.26 8.40 -0.61
C LEU A 15 -15.81 9.88 -0.61
N GLY A 16 -14.80 10.23 0.19
CA GLY A 16 -14.22 11.57 0.22
C GLY A 16 -13.57 11.96 -1.12
N PHE A 17 -12.84 11.04 -1.75
CA PHE A 17 -12.24 11.26 -3.06
C PHE A 17 -13.31 11.46 -4.15
N VAL A 18 -14.31 10.57 -4.20
CA VAL A 18 -15.41 10.64 -5.18
C VAL A 18 -16.22 11.92 -4.97
N GLY A 19 -16.55 12.27 -3.73
CA GLY A 19 -17.26 13.51 -3.40
C GLY A 19 -16.48 14.76 -3.81
N GLY A 20 -15.18 14.81 -3.52
CA GLY A 20 -14.31 15.91 -3.94
C GLY A 20 -14.17 16.06 -5.46
N ALA A 21 -14.12 14.94 -6.18
CA ALA A 21 -14.11 14.92 -7.65
C ALA A 21 -15.43 15.45 -8.22
N ILE A 22 -16.58 15.02 -7.69
CA ILE A 22 -17.90 15.50 -8.12
C ILE A 22 -18.04 17.01 -7.89
N ILE A 23 -17.64 17.51 -6.71
CA ILE A 23 -17.68 18.95 -6.41
C ILE A 23 -16.77 19.74 -7.36
N SER A 24 -15.57 19.24 -7.66
CA SER A 24 -14.67 19.89 -8.61
C SER A 24 -15.21 19.91 -10.03
N ILE A 25 -15.86 18.82 -10.48
CA ILE A 25 -16.53 18.76 -11.78
C ILE A 25 -17.68 19.77 -11.83
N ALA A 26 -18.51 19.85 -10.79
CA ALA A 26 -19.61 20.81 -10.72
C ALA A 26 -19.11 22.27 -10.73
N LEU A 27 -18.03 22.57 -10.01
CA LEU A 27 -17.37 23.88 -10.03
C LEU A 27 -16.78 24.21 -11.41
N LEU A 28 -16.18 23.21 -12.07
CA LEU A 28 -15.64 23.38 -13.42
C LEU A 28 -16.75 23.67 -14.43
N GLU A 29 -17.86 22.93 -14.37
CA GLU A 29 -19.02 23.18 -15.23
C GLU A 29 -19.61 24.58 -15.00
N MET A 30 -19.75 25.01 -13.74
CA MET A 30 -20.26 26.34 -13.43
C MET A 30 -19.35 27.44 -14.01
N LEU A 31 -18.02 27.28 -13.87
CA LEU A 31 -17.05 28.21 -14.44
C LEU A 31 -17.05 28.22 -15.96
N LEU A 32 -17.20 27.06 -16.61
CA LEU A 32 -17.28 26.96 -18.07
C LEU A 32 -18.50 27.70 -18.60
N ARG A 33 -19.67 27.51 -17.98
CA ARG A 33 -20.90 28.22 -18.37
C ARG A 33 -20.78 29.73 -18.20
N ASP A 34 -20.18 30.19 -17.11
CA ASP A 34 -19.97 31.62 -16.87
C ASP A 34 -18.99 32.23 -17.89
N ALA A 35 -17.95 31.49 -18.28
CA ALA A 35 -17.00 31.92 -19.30
C ALA A 35 -17.62 31.96 -20.70
N GLU A 36 -18.47 30.98 -21.04
CA GLU A 36 -19.16 30.90 -22.33
C GLU A 36 -20.15 32.06 -22.49
N ARG A 37 -20.96 32.34 -21.47
CA ARG A 37 -21.87 33.50 -21.45
C ARG A 37 -21.13 34.83 -21.63
N ALA A 38 -20.02 35.03 -20.92
CA ALA A 38 -19.21 36.24 -21.04
C ALA A 38 -18.58 36.38 -22.43
N SER A 39 -18.17 35.26 -23.04
CA SER A 39 -17.62 35.22 -24.40
C SER A 39 -18.67 35.53 -25.46
N GLU A 40 -19.89 34.97 -25.35
CA GLU A 40 -20.98 35.23 -26.28
C GLU A 40 -21.40 36.71 -26.26
N GLN A 41 -21.47 37.31 -25.08
CA GLN A 41 -21.76 38.74 -24.92
C GLN A 41 -20.68 39.62 -25.53
N THR A 42 -19.40 39.31 -25.33
CA THR A 42 -18.33 40.12 -25.96
C THR A 42 -18.27 39.93 -27.47
N ALA A 43 -18.61 38.74 -27.99
CA ALA A 43 -18.66 38.48 -29.43
C ALA A 43 -19.79 39.25 -30.13
N SER A 44 -21.01 39.27 -29.57
CA SER A 44 -22.13 40.00 -30.15
C SER A 44 -21.89 41.52 -30.14
N LEU A 45 -21.26 42.05 -29.09
CA LEU A 45 -20.90 43.46 -29.00
C LEU A 45 -19.79 43.85 -29.97
N THR A 46 -18.79 43.00 -30.15
CA THR A 46 -17.74 43.25 -31.15
C THR A 46 -18.36 43.28 -32.55
N ALA A 47 -19.27 42.35 -32.88
CA ALA A 47 -19.96 42.35 -34.17
C ALA A 47 -20.82 43.60 -34.40
N LEU A 48 -21.50 44.11 -33.36
CA LEU A 48 -22.26 45.37 -33.44
C LEU A 48 -21.35 46.58 -33.69
N VAL A 49 -20.22 46.66 -32.99
CA VAL A 49 -19.25 47.74 -33.15
C VAL A 49 -18.54 47.68 -34.51
N ASP A 50 -18.23 46.48 -35.01
CA ASP A 50 -17.71 46.28 -36.37
C ASP A 50 -18.72 46.76 -37.42
N THR A 51 -20.01 46.42 -37.25
CA THR A 51 -21.09 46.86 -38.16
C THR A 51 -21.25 48.39 -38.18
N LEU A 52 -21.12 49.03 -37.01
CA LEU A 52 -21.12 50.49 -36.90
C LEU A 52 -19.89 51.12 -37.57
N GLY A 53 -18.71 50.53 -37.39
CA GLY A 53 -17.47 50.97 -38.03
C GLY A 53 -17.53 50.88 -39.56
N GLU A 54 -17.99 49.75 -40.10
CA GLU A 54 -18.15 49.53 -41.54
C GLU A 54 -19.18 50.48 -42.15
N ALA A 55 -20.32 50.66 -41.50
CA ALA A 55 -21.36 51.57 -41.96
C ALA A 55 -20.88 53.03 -41.91
N ASN A 56 -20.19 53.44 -40.84
CA ASN A 56 -19.60 54.77 -40.75
C ASN A 56 -18.54 55.00 -41.85
N ALA A 57 -17.64 54.04 -42.07
CA ALA A 57 -16.63 54.14 -43.13
C ALA A 57 -17.24 54.30 -44.54
N ALA A 58 -18.32 53.57 -44.82
CA ALA A 58 -19.06 53.68 -46.09
C ALA A 58 -19.74 55.06 -46.29
N LEU A 59 -20.13 55.72 -45.20
CA LEU A 59 -20.72 57.07 -45.22
C LEU A 59 -19.66 58.18 -45.35
N VAL A 60 -18.46 58.02 -44.74
CA VAL A 60 -17.38 59.03 -44.77
C VAL A 60 -16.65 59.07 -46.12
N SER A 61 -16.40 57.92 -46.72
CA SER A 61 -15.64 57.81 -47.97
C SER A 61 -16.36 56.92 -48.97
N PRO A 62 -17.38 57.45 -49.69
CA PRO A 62 -17.90 56.78 -50.87
C PRO A 62 -16.74 56.65 -51.86
N GLY A 63 -16.29 55.41 -52.11
CA GLY A 63 -14.98 55.11 -52.70
C GLY A 63 -14.59 56.03 -53.86
N VAL A 64 -13.36 56.56 -53.80
CA VAL A 64 -12.81 57.46 -54.82
C VAL A 64 -12.84 56.76 -56.18
N GLY A 65 -13.79 57.15 -57.03
CA GLY A 65 -13.95 56.64 -58.41
C GLY A 65 -15.22 55.81 -58.67
N ALA A 66 -16.04 55.51 -57.65
CA ALA A 66 -17.35 54.89 -57.85
C ALA A 66 -18.44 55.97 -57.83
N SER A 67 -19.33 56.00 -58.82
CA SER A 67 -20.61 56.72 -58.71
C SER A 67 -21.43 55.99 -57.65
N VAL A 68 -21.22 56.34 -56.38
CA VAL A 68 -21.98 55.75 -55.28
C VAL A 68 -23.44 56.14 -55.49
N GLY A 69 -24.26 55.16 -55.83
CA GLY A 69 -25.68 55.36 -56.05
C GLY A 69 -26.32 55.81 -54.76
N GLU A 70 -27.31 56.69 -54.84
CA GLU A 70 -28.12 57.15 -53.70
C GLU A 70 -28.67 55.98 -52.86
N GLY A 71 -28.91 54.82 -53.51
CA GLY A 71 -29.28 53.56 -52.86
C GLY A 71 -28.20 52.92 -51.97
N ASP A 72 -26.90 53.05 -52.31
CA ASP A 72 -25.81 52.50 -51.50
C ASP A 72 -25.62 53.30 -50.21
N LEU A 73 -25.73 54.63 -50.29
CA LEU A 73 -25.74 55.54 -49.15
C LEU A 73 -26.95 55.29 -48.23
N GLN A 74 -28.15 55.14 -48.79
CA GLN A 74 -29.35 54.77 -48.02
C GLN A 74 -29.19 53.41 -47.34
N SER A 75 -28.58 52.43 -48.01
CA SER A 75 -28.32 51.11 -47.44
C SER A 75 -27.29 51.15 -46.30
N ALA A 76 -26.27 52.02 -46.40
CA ALA A 76 -25.28 52.24 -45.35
C ALA A 76 -25.91 52.95 -44.14
N GLN A 77 -26.73 53.98 -44.38
CA GLN A 77 -27.48 54.67 -43.34
C GLN A 77 -28.43 53.72 -42.60
N ALA A 78 -29.19 52.89 -43.32
CA ALA A 78 -30.10 51.92 -42.73
C ALA A 78 -29.38 50.79 -41.95
N ARG A 79 -28.13 50.46 -42.31
CA ARG A 79 -27.28 49.54 -41.54
C ARG A 79 -26.77 50.22 -40.26
N PHE A 80 -26.33 51.47 -40.37
CA PHE A 80 -25.91 52.29 -39.23
C PHE A 80 -27.05 52.45 -38.22
N ASP A 81 -28.23 52.88 -38.66
CA ASP A 81 -29.39 53.11 -37.80
C ASP A 81 -29.83 51.83 -37.06
N ARG A 82 -29.81 50.68 -37.73
CA ARG A 82 -30.12 49.38 -37.11
C ARG A 82 -29.08 48.98 -36.08
N ALA A 83 -27.79 49.11 -36.40
CA ALA A 83 -26.72 48.77 -35.48
C ALA A 83 -26.67 49.73 -34.28
N TRP A 84 -26.97 51.01 -34.51
CA TRP A 84 -27.07 52.05 -33.48
C TRP A 84 -28.25 51.80 -32.54
N ALA A 85 -29.42 51.48 -33.08
CA ALA A 85 -30.59 51.12 -32.27
C ALA A 85 -30.33 49.87 -31.43
N ALA A 86 -29.69 48.84 -32.02
CA ALA A 86 -29.30 47.64 -31.29
C ALA A 86 -28.26 47.91 -30.19
N LEU A 87 -27.35 48.87 -30.39
CA LEU A 87 -26.41 49.33 -29.36
C LEU A 87 -27.13 50.04 -28.21
N MET A 88 -28.08 50.92 -28.52
CA MET A 88 -28.85 51.70 -27.53
C MET A 88 -29.82 50.85 -26.71
N ASP A 89 -30.36 49.78 -27.31
CA ASP A 89 -31.20 48.80 -26.63
C ASP A 89 -30.38 47.83 -25.74
N ALA A 90 -29.05 47.82 -25.90
CA ALA A 90 -28.20 46.92 -25.14
C ALA A 90 -28.22 47.25 -23.63
N HIS A 91 -28.54 46.23 -22.83
CA HIS A 91 -28.78 46.37 -21.39
C HIS A 91 -27.55 46.79 -20.56
N TRP A 92 -26.35 46.72 -21.13
CA TRP A 92 -25.08 46.99 -20.45
C TRP A 92 -24.63 48.46 -20.56
N LEU A 93 -25.27 49.28 -21.38
CA LEU A 93 -24.91 50.69 -21.56
C LEU A 93 -25.30 51.49 -20.30
N PRO A 94 -24.34 52.09 -19.56
CA PRO A 94 -24.62 52.87 -18.36
C PRO A 94 -25.61 54.02 -18.65
N SER A 95 -26.53 54.29 -17.73
CA SER A 95 -27.57 55.33 -17.91
C SER A 95 -26.99 56.71 -18.19
N ASP A 96 -25.81 56.99 -17.63
CA ASP A 96 -25.16 58.30 -17.68
C ASP A 96 -24.57 58.57 -19.07
N ASP A 97 -24.16 57.52 -19.79
CA ASP A 97 -23.59 57.63 -21.14
C ASP A 97 -24.67 57.54 -22.24
N ARG A 98 -25.86 56.98 -21.94
CA ARG A 98 -26.96 56.85 -22.92
C ARG A 98 -27.40 58.19 -23.50
N SER A 99 -27.48 59.23 -22.70
CA SER A 99 -27.96 60.55 -23.14
C SER A 99 -26.98 61.22 -24.11
N ALA A 100 -25.67 61.14 -23.82
CA ALA A 100 -24.64 61.69 -24.70
C ALA A 100 -24.55 60.92 -26.03
N LEU A 101 -24.75 59.60 -25.99
CA LEU A 101 -24.83 58.76 -27.18
C LEU A 101 -26.09 59.07 -27.99
N ASP A 102 -27.24 59.25 -27.35
CA ASP A 102 -28.48 59.57 -28.06
C ASP A 102 -28.38 60.92 -28.80
N GLU A 103 -27.75 61.93 -28.19
CA GLU A 103 -27.49 63.24 -28.81
C GLU A 103 -26.62 63.12 -30.07
N ILE A 104 -25.56 62.31 -30.03
CA ILE A 104 -24.70 62.02 -31.18
C ILE A 104 -25.49 61.30 -32.28
N GLY A 105 -26.31 60.30 -31.90
CA GLY A 105 -27.13 59.54 -32.83
C GLY A 105 -28.25 60.34 -33.49
N GLN A 106 -28.80 61.35 -32.82
CA GLN A 106 -29.76 62.29 -33.42
C GLN A 106 -29.09 63.25 -34.40
N THR A 107 -27.88 63.71 -34.07
CA THR A 107 -27.09 64.60 -34.93
C THR A 107 -26.70 63.93 -36.26
N LEU A 108 -26.34 62.64 -36.21
CA LEU A 108 -26.01 61.83 -37.40
C LEU A 108 -27.23 61.54 -38.29
N ARG A 109 -28.42 61.44 -37.71
CA ARG A 109 -29.68 61.21 -38.46
C ARG A 109 -30.25 62.49 -39.07
N GLY A 110 -29.84 63.67 -38.61
CA GLY A 110 -30.45 64.96 -38.95
C GLY A 110 -29.67 65.90 -39.87
N ALA A 111 -28.40 65.64 -40.21
CA ALA A 111 -27.55 66.60 -40.93
C ALA A 111 -27.31 66.20 -42.42
N PRO A 112 -27.77 67.00 -43.41
CA PRO A 112 -27.56 66.70 -44.84
C PRO A 112 -26.25 67.26 -45.44
N ASP A 113 -25.52 68.13 -44.72
CA ASP A 113 -24.39 68.90 -45.27
C ASP A 113 -23.19 68.90 -44.30
N ARG A 114 -21.97 69.08 -44.85
CA ARG A 114 -20.60 69.27 -44.26
C ARG A 114 -20.37 69.02 -42.76
N HIS A 115 -21.24 69.48 -41.87
CA HIS A 115 -21.34 69.06 -40.47
C HIS A 115 -21.52 67.54 -40.31
N ALA A 116 -22.16 66.86 -41.27
CA ALA A 116 -22.21 65.40 -41.30
C ALA A 116 -20.80 64.79 -41.40
N LEU A 117 -19.94 65.31 -42.29
CA LEU A 117 -18.55 64.85 -42.43
C LEU A 117 -17.73 65.10 -41.15
N ASP A 118 -17.84 66.27 -40.53
CA ASP A 118 -17.15 66.56 -39.27
C ASP A 118 -17.61 65.63 -38.14
N THR A 119 -18.91 65.36 -38.06
CA THR A 119 -19.49 64.43 -37.07
C THR A 119 -19.03 62.99 -37.33
N HIS A 120 -18.94 62.56 -38.59
CA HIS A 120 -18.44 61.25 -38.98
C HIS A 120 -16.93 61.06 -38.70
N VAL A 121 -16.13 62.13 -38.84
CA VAL A 121 -14.70 62.17 -38.48
C VAL A 121 -14.52 62.08 -36.97
N VAL A 122 -15.43 62.65 -36.18
CA VAL A 122 -15.46 62.51 -34.71
C VAL A 122 -15.92 61.11 -34.27
N LEU A 123 -16.73 60.42 -35.07
CA LEU A 123 -17.24 59.08 -34.77
C LEU A 123 -16.18 57.98 -34.89
N ALA A 124 -15.25 58.10 -35.83
CA ALA A 124 -14.19 57.11 -36.04
C ALA A 124 -13.30 56.87 -34.79
N PRO A 125 -12.76 57.89 -34.10
CA PRO A 125 -11.99 57.67 -32.87
C PRO A 125 -12.85 57.17 -31.70
N MET A 126 -14.14 57.50 -31.67
CA MET A 126 -15.08 56.99 -30.67
C MET A 126 -15.35 55.48 -30.86
N ILE A 127 -15.62 55.03 -32.09
CA ILE A 127 -15.79 53.62 -32.44
C ILE A 127 -14.50 52.85 -32.15
N ALA A 128 -13.34 53.40 -32.49
CA ALA A 128 -12.04 52.80 -32.16
C ALA A 128 -11.80 52.70 -30.64
N GLY A 129 -12.19 53.73 -29.88
CA GLY A 129 -12.14 53.71 -28.41
C GLY A 129 -13.07 52.65 -27.80
N LEU A 130 -14.28 52.51 -28.35
CA LEU A 130 -15.24 51.47 -27.96
C LEU A 130 -14.70 50.07 -28.26
N HIS A 131 -14.10 49.88 -29.44
CA HIS A 131 -13.43 48.63 -29.84
C HIS A 131 -12.32 48.24 -28.86
N GLN A 132 -11.51 49.23 -28.46
CA GLN A 132 -10.41 49.02 -27.53
C GLN A 132 -10.90 48.74 -26.11
N ALA A 133 -11.97 49.40 -25.66
CA ALA A 133 -12.62 49.13 -24.37
C ALA A 133 -13.16 47.69 -24.32
N LEU A 134 -13.94 47.26 -25.32
CA LEU A 134 -14.49 45.91 -25.45
C LEU A 134 -13.40 44.82 -25.48
N ARG A 135 -12.33 45.03 -26.26
CA ARG A 135 -11.18 44.10 -26.28
C ARG A 135 -10.48 44.01 -24.93
N SER A 136 -10.33 45.15 -24.23
CA SER A 136 -9.69 45.19 -22.92
C SER A 136 -10.51 44.43 -21.87
N GLU A 137 -11.84 44.52 -21.93
CA GLU A 137 -12.75 43.85 -21.02
C GLU A 137 -12.81 42.33 -21.27
N ALA A 138 -12.87 41.94 -22.55
CA ALA A 138 -12.73 40.54 -22.97
C ALA A 138 -11.42 39.91 -22.47
N SER A 139 -10.31 40.67 -22.52
CA SER A 139 -9.01 40.20 -22.05
C SER A 139 -8.95 40.05 -20.51
N ARG A 140 -9.59 40.95 -19.76
CA ARG A 140 -9.71 40.87 -18.30
C ARG A 140 -10.53 39.66 -17.87
N ALA A 141 -11.67 39.42 -18.52
CA ALA A 141 -12.49 38.23 -18.27
C ALA A 141 -11.71 36.93 -18.51
N ARG A 142 -10.96 36.85 -19.62
CA ARG A 142 -10.09 35.69 -19.94
C ARG A 142 -8.99 35.46 -18.91
N GLN A 143 -8.36 36.53 -18.40
CA GLN A 143 -7.32 36.40 -17.38
C GLN A 143 -7.88 35.91 -16.05
N VAL A 144 -9.03 36.42 -15.61
CA VAL A 144 -9.69 35.95 -14.37
C VAL A 144 -10.08 34.48 -14.48
N PHE A 145 -10.65 34.06 -15.62
CA PHE A 145 -10.98 32.67 -15.89
C PHE A 145 -9.76 31.76 -15.84
N SER A 146 -8.66 32.13 -16.52
CA SER A 146 -7.44 31.32 -16.56
C SER A 146 -6.79 31.13 -15.17
N LYS A 147 -6.81 32.18 -14.32
CA LYS A 147 -6.31 32.09 -12.95
C LYS A 147 -7.18 31.17 -12.10
N ARG A 148 -8.51 31.30 -12.16
CA ARG A 148 -9.44 30.42 -11.43
C ARG A 148 -9.30 28.97 -11.87
N LEU A 149 -9.22 28.72 -13.18
CA LEU A 149 -9.03 27.38 -13.74
C LEU A 149 -7.72 26.75 -13.28
N ARG A 150 -6.61 27.50 -13.29
CA ARG A 150 -5.31 27.01 -12.79
C ARG A 150 -5.37 26.63 -11.30
N TRP A 151 -5.97 27.48 -10.46
CA TRP A 151 -6.11 27.17 -9.03
C TRP A 151 -7.00 25.96 -8.77
N LEU A 152 -8.07 25.77 -9.55
CA LEU A 152 -8.89 24.55 -9.47
C LEU A 152 -8.11 23.30 -9.86
N ILE A 153 -7.37 23.33 -10.96
CA ILE A 153 -6.56 22.19 -11.42
C ILE A 153 -5.49 21.84 -10.37
N ILE A 154 -4.79 22.84 -9.82
CA ILE A 154 -3.79 22.63 -8.76
C ILE A 154 -4.45 22.05 -7.51
N GLY A 155 -5.60 22.59 -7.09
CA GLY A 155 -6.34 22.09 -5.94
C GLY A 155 -6.80 20.64 -6.11
N LEU A 156 -7.39 20.31 -7.26
CA LEU A 156 -7.84 18.95 -7.57
C LEU A 156 -6.67 17.97 -7.64
N THR A 157 -5.59 18.35 -8.32
CA THR A 157 -4.39 17.50 -8.46
C THR A 157 -3.71 17.28 -7.10
N GLY A 158 -3.58 18.35 -6.30
CA GLY A 158 -3.02 18.26 -4.95
C GLY A 158 -3.89 17.41 -4.02
N GLY A 159 -5.21 17.57 -4.07
CA GLY A 159 -6.16 16.76 -3.31
C GLY A 159 -6.12 15.27 -3.70
N ALA A 160 -6.05 14.98 -5.00
CA ALA A 160 -5.92 13.62 -5.51
C ALA A 160 -4.60 12.97 -5.06
N LEU A 161 -3.48 13.71 -5.14
CA LEU A 161 -2.19 13.23 -4.68
C LEU A 161 -2.16 12.99 -3.17
N LEU A 162 -2.76 13.86 -2.37
CA LEU A 162 -2.88 13.69 -0.93
C LEU A 162 -3.68 12.41 -0.60
N MET A 163 -4.84 12.22 -1.24
CA MET A 163 -5.68 11.02 -1.06
C MET A 163 -4.93 9.74 -1.45
N LEU A 164 -4.15 9.77 -2.53
CA LEU A 164 -3.31 8.64 -2.93
C LEU A 164 -2.27 8.31 -1.85
N ASN A 165 -1.55 9.32 -1.35
CA ASN A 165 -0.56 9.13 -0.28
C ASN A 165 -1.19 8.56 0.99
N VAL A 166 -2.32 9.11 1.43
CA VAL A 166 -3.06 8.60 2.59
C VAL A 166 -3.48 7.15 2.38
N SER A 167 -3.98 6.81 1.18
CA SER A 167 -4.37 5.43 0.83
C SER A 167 -3.20 4.45 0.95
N VAL A 168 -2.03 4.83 0.43
CA VAL A 168 -0.81 4.01 0.51
C VAL A 168 -0.38 3.82 1.96
N ILE A 169 -0.38 4.88 2.77
CA ILE A 169 -0.03 4.80 4.19
C ILE A 169 -0.98 3.84 4.94
N VAL A 170 -2.29 3.96 4.70
CA VAL A 170 -3.31 3.09 5.32
C VAL A 170 -3.10 1.63 4.89
N LEU A 171 -2.81 1.38 3.62
CA LEU A 171 -2.52 0.04 3.09
C LEU A 171 -1.29 -0.58 3.75
N LEU A 172 -0.16 0.13 3.77
CA LEU A 172 1.09 -0.35 4.36
C LEU A 172 0.96 -0.59 5.87
N HIS A 173 0.32 0.33 6.58
CA HIS A 173 0.09 0.21 8.02
C HIS A 173 -0.79 -1.02 8.34
N THR A 174 -1.85 -1.24 7.56
CA THR A 174 -2.73 -2.41 7.71
C THR A 174 -2.00 -3.70 7.40
N GLY A 175 -1.23 -3.74 6.31
CA GLY A 175 -0.41 -4.89 5.94
C GLY A 175 0.53 -5.27 7.08
N GLY A 176 1.22 -4.29 7.67
CA GLY A 176 2.09 -4.51 8.83
C GLY A 176 1.36 -5.03 10.07
N MET A 177 0.11 -4.61 10.31
CA MET A 177 -0.69 -5.03 11.47
C MET A 177 -1.14 -6.50 11.41
N ILE A 178 -1.21 -7.09 10.21
CA ILE A 178 -1.61 -8.50 10.02
C ILE A 178 -0.40 -9.39 9.77
N LEU A 179 0.50 -8.95 8.88
CA LEU A 179 1.61 -9.78 8.41
C LEU A 179 2.67 -10.01 9.50
N ARG A 180 2.91 -9.02 10.38
CA ARG A 180 3.84 -9.16 11.52
C ARG A 180 3.39 -10.24 12.51
N PRO A 181 2.15 -10.22 13.05
CA PRO A 181 1.62 -11.31 13.88
C PRO A 181 1.76 -12.70 13.27
N VAL A 182 1.37 -12.82 12.00
CA VAL A 182 1.35 -14.10 11.30
C VAL A 182 2.77 -14.60 11.10
N SER A 183 3.69 -13.74 10.69
CA SER A 183 5.10 -14.11 10.54
C SER A 183 5.72 -14.53 11.87
N ALA A 184 5.38 -13.87 12.98
CA ALA A 184 5.89 -14.25 14.30
C ALA A 184 5.38 -15.63 14.73
N LEU A 185 4.10 -15.94 14.48
CA LEU A 185 3.53 -17.27 14.75
C LEU A 185 4.11 -18.36 13.85
N VAL A 186 4.34 -18.06 12.57
CA VAL A 186 4.97 -19.00 11.63
C VAL A 186 6.39 -19.31 12.07
N GLU A 187 7.17 -18.29 12.46
CA GLU A 187 8.53 -18.50 12.92
C GLU A 187 8.57 -19.23 14.25
N GLY A 188 7.72 -18.86 15.21
CA GLY A 188 7.53 -19.63 16.44
C GLY A 188 7.22 -21.10 16.15
N SER A 189 6.26 -21.37 15.27
CA SER A 189 5.89 -22.74 14.89
C SER A 189 7.05 -23.54 14.29
N ARG A 190 7.95 -22.89 13.55
CA ARG A 190 9.18 -23.52 13.02
C ARG A 190 10.16 -23.86 14.13
N LEU A 191 10.32 -23.00 15.13
CA LEU A 191 11.15 -23.28 16.30
C LEU A 191 10.55 -24.43 17.13
N LEU A 192 9.22 -24.46 17.30
CA LEU A 192 8.52 -25.55 17.96
C LEU A 192 8.73 -26.90 17.26
N ALA A 193 8.73 -26.91 15.93
CA ALA A 193 9.01 -28.11 15.13
C ALA A 193 10.47 -28.60 15.25
N ARG A 194 11.38 -27.76 15.74
CA ARG A 194 12.78 -28.11 16.05
C ARG A 194 12.98 -28.52 17.50
N GLU A 195 11.90 -28.79 18.23
CA GLU A 195 11.92 -29.13 19.66
C GLU A 195 12.43 -27.99 20.58
N GLU A 196 12.48 -26.75 20.08
CA GLU A 196 12.84 -25.56 20.86
C GLU A 196 11.61 -25.01 21.61
N PHE A 197 11.19 -25.73 22.66
CA PHE A 197 9.96 -25.41 23.39
C PHE A 197 10.04 -24.19 24.31
N ASP A 198 11.22 -23.57 24.50
CA ASP A 198 11.38 -22.38 25.36
C ASP A 198 10.93 -21.07 24.68
N HIS A 199 10.83 -21.06 23.34
CA HIS A 199 10.41 -19.86 22.62
C HIS A 199 8.94 -19.51 22.96
N ARG A 200 8.67 -18.22 23.16
CA ARG A 200 7.32 -17.68 23.37
C ARG A 200 7.04 -16.60 22.35
N VAL A 201 5.85 -16.67 21.76
CA VAL A 201 5.40 -15.71 20.75
C VAL A 201 4.60 -14.62 21.46
N GLU A 202 5.06 -13.38 21.36
CA GLU A 202 4.33 -12.20 21.82
C GLU A 202 3.88 -11.39 20.61
N VAL A 203 2.57 -11.15 20.51
CA VAL A 203 1.98 -10.40 19.40
C VAL A 203 1.30 -9.16 19.93
N LYS A 204 1.69 -8.00 19.39
CA LYS A 204 0.99 -6.74 19.59
C LYS A 204 -0.01 -6.54 18.46
N GLY A 205 -1.28 -6.39 18.77
CA GLY A 205 -2.29 -6.21 17.74
C GLY A 205 -3.72 -6.50 18.18
N PRO A 206 -4.60 -6.86 17.23
CA PRO A 206 -5.97 -7.27 17.51
C PRO A 206 -6.03 -8.40 18.54
N GLN A 207 -7.07 -8.37 19.38
CA GLN A 207 -7.28 -9.37 20.44
C GLN A 207 -7.25 -10.80 19.89
N GLU A 208 -7.79 -11.02 18.69
CA GLU A 208 -7.86 -12.34 18.05
C GLU A 208 -6.46 -12.96 17.85
N PHE A 209 -5.44 -12.14 17.53
CA PHE A 209 -4.06 -12.64 17.42
C PHE A 209 -3.39 -12.84 18.78
N GLY A 210 -3.78 -12.07 19.78
CA GLY A 210 -3.34 -12.27 21.16
C GLY A 210 -3.84 -13.60 21.72
N GLU A 211 -5.10 -13.95 21.47
CA GLU A 211 -5.68 -15.25 21.83
C GLU A 211 -4.95 -16.41 21.14
N LEU A 212 -4.64 -16.27 19.84
CA LEU A 212 -3.87 -17.28 19.11
C LEU A 212 -2.44 -17.43 19.65
N ALA A 213 -1.77 -16.31 19.97
CA ALA A 213 -0.46 -16.33 20.60
C ALA A 213 -0.50 -17.00 21.99
N HIS A 214 -1.57 -16.76 22.76
CA HIS A 214 -1.75 -17.40 24.06
C HIS A 214 -1.94 -18.92 23.94
N ALA A 215 -2.82 -19.37 23.02
CA ALA A 215 -3.03 -20.79 22.75
C ALA A 215 -1.75 -21.48 22.25
N TYR A 216 -0.98 -20.80 21.39
CA TYR A 216 0.33 -21.26 20.94
C TYR A 216 1.31 -21.45 22.11
N ASN A 217 1.42 -20.44 22.99
CA ASN A 217 2.32 -20.50 24.14
C ASN A 217 1.89 -21.57 25.16
N GLU A 218 0.59 -21.81 25.32
CA GLU A 218 0.08 -22.90 26.14
C GLU A 218 0.47 -24.27 25.57
N LEU A 219 0.35 -24.46 24.25
CA LEU A 219 0.80 -25.68 23.58
C LEU A 219 2.31 -25.89 23.76
N ALA A 220 3.11 -24.83 23.57
CA ALA A 220 4.56 -24.89 23.78
C ALA A 220 4.92 -25.30 25.21
N SER A 221 4.22 -24.73 26.21
CA SER A 221 4.38 -25.09 27.62
C SER A 221 4.04 -26.57 27.88
N ARG A 222 2.92 -27.07 27.33
CA ARG A 222 2.53 -28.48 27.47
C ARG A 222 3.55 -29.44 26.84
N LEU A 223 4.12 -29.08 25.69
CA LEU A 223 5.18 -29.86 25.05
C LEU A 223 6.46 -29.87 25.89
N GLN A 224 6.87 -28.70 26.39
CA GLN A 224 8.02 -28.57 27.31
C GLN A 224 7.86 -29.45 28.55
N MET A 225 6.67 -29.43 29.17
CA MET A 225 6.36 -30.26 30.34
C MET A 225 6.39 -31.76 30.00
N ASN A 226 5.90 -32.17 28.84
CA ASN A 226 5.95 -33.58 28.42
C ASN A 226 7.38 -34.06 28.20
N GLU A 227 8.23 -33.24 27.57
CA GLU A 227 9.64 -33.58 27.36
C GLU A 227 10.39 -33.67 28.70
N GLN A 228 10.10 -32.77 29.64
CA GLN A 228 10.67 -32.81 30.98
C GLN A 228 10.23 -34.07 31.74
N ARG A 229 8.94 -34.42 31.72
CA ARG A 229 8.43 -35.66 32.34
C ARG A 229 9.07 -36.91 31.73
N LYS A 230 9.25 -36.94 30.41
CA LYS A 230 9.91 -38.06 29.72
C LYS A 230 11.34 -38.24 30.22
N LYS A 231 12.10 -37.15 30.40
CA LYS A 231 13.46 -37.18 30.99
C LYS A 231 13.44 -37.66 32.44
N GLU A 232 12.51 -37.16 33.26
CA GLU A 232 12.37 -37.56 34.66
C GLU A 232 12.06 -39.05 34.81
N VAL A 233 11.13 -39.58 34.00
CA VAL A 233 10.79 -41.02 34.01
C VAL A 233 12.00 -41.88 33.64
N LEU A 234 12.77 -41.49 32.61
CA LEU A 234 13.98 -42.23 32.24
C LEU A 234 15.03 -42.21 33.35
N GLN A 235 15.23 -41.07 34.01
CA GLN A 235 16.14 -40.96 35.14
C GLN A 235 15.71 -41.84 36.32
N GLN A 236 14.42 -41.80 36.68
CA GLN A 236 13.87 -42.63 37.75
C GLN A 236 13.98 -44.12 37.45
N LEU A 237 13.65 -44.54 36.22
CA LEU A 237 13.83 -45.93 35.77
C LEU A 237 15.30 -46.34 35.84
N GLY A 238 16.22 -45.50 35.38
CA GLY A 238 17.66 -45.77 35.45
C GLY A 238 18.17 -45.95 36.89
N VAL A 239 17.71 -45.10 37.82
CA VAL A 239 18.05 -45.24 39.26
C VAL A 239 17.49 -46.54 39.83
N SER A 240 16.21 -46.84 39.60
CA SER A 240 15.53 -48.03 40.14
C SER A 240 16.16 -49.32 39.61
N LEU A 241 16.34 -49.41 38.29
CA LEU A 241 16.94 -50.58 37.66
C LEU A 241 18.38 -50.80 38.13
N ASN A 242 19.16 -49.72 38.29
CA ASN A 242 20.52 -49.84 38.82
C ASN A 242 20.53 -50.35 40.27
N HIS A 243 19.59 -49.91 41.11
CA HIS A 243 19.48 -50.39 42.49
C HIS A 243 19.10 -51.87 42.55
N GLU A 244 18.08 -52.28 41.79
CA GLU A 244 17.64 -53.68 41.72
C GLU A 244 18.72 -54.59 41.15
N LEU A 245 19.39 -54.18 40.07
CA LEU A 245 20.48 -54.97 39.49
C LEU A 245 21.66 -55.10 40.43
N ASN A 246 22.13 -54.02 41.07
CA ASN A 246 23.23 -54.14 42.03
C ASN A 246 22.90 -55.09 43.19
N ASN A 247 21.64 -55.11 43.64
CA ASN A 247 21.18 -56.07 44.64
C ASN A 247 21.21 -57.51 44.13
N VAL A 248 20.63 -57.80 42.95
CA VAL A 248 20.63 -59.16 42.39
C VAL A 248 22.04 -59.62 42.04
N LEU A 249 22.88 -58.72 41.50
CA LEU A 249 24.28 -58.96 41.23
C LEU A 249 25.05 -59.30 42.50
N GLY A 250 24.83 -58.57 43.60
CA GLY A 250 25.42 -58.87 44.89
C GLY A 250 25.07 -60.27 45.40
N ILE A 251 23.82 -60.71 45.21
CA ILE A 251 23.37 -62.05 45.57
C ILE A 251 24.03 -63.11 44.68
N ILE A 252 24.04 -62.91 43.36
CA ILE A 252 24.66 -63.86 42.43
C ILE A 252 26.16 -63.96 42.70
N GLU A 253 26.85 -62.84 42.91
CA GLU A 253 28.26 -62.83 43.28
C GLU A 253 28.51 -63.60 44.59
N LEU A 254 27.64 -63.45 45.60
CA LEU A 254 27.75 -64.19 46.85
C LEU A 254 27.56 -65.69 46.61
N GLN A 255 26.55 -66.10 45.84
CA GLN A 255 26.29 -67.50 45.50
C GLN A 255 27.45 -68.11 44.72
N LEU A 256 28.00 -67.39 43.74
CA LEU A 256 29.17 -67.82 42.98
C LEU A 256 30.41 -67.98 43.89
N ARG A 257 30.65 -67.04 44.82
CA ARG A 257 31.74 -67.18 45.82
C ARG A 257 31.55 -68.38 46.76
N LEU A 258 30.30 -68.71 47.12
CA LEU A 258 30.00 -69.89 47.95
C LEU A 258 30.21 -71.20 47.18
N LEU A 259 29.90 -71.22 45.88
CA LEU A 259 30.15 -72.35 45.00
C LEU A 259 31.66 -72.57 44.78
N ASP A 260 32.41 -71.51 44.52
CA ASP A 260 33.87 -71.52 44.36
C ASP A 260 34.56 -72.14 45.59
N ARG A 261 34.08 -71.83 46.81
CA ARG A 261 34.58 -72.45 48.05
C ARG A 261 34.25 -73.95 48.19
N ARG A 262 33.19 -74.44 47.55
CA ARG A 262 32.76 -75.85 47.62
C ARG A 262 33.38 -76.73 46.53
N THR A 263 33.73 -76.13 45.40
CA THR A 263 34.30 -76.83 44.23
C THR A 263 35.80 -76.60 44.19
N GLY A 264 36.54 -77.37 44.99
CA GLY A 264 38.00 -77.33 44.93
C GLY A 264 38.54 -77.81 43.58
N SER A 265 39.43 -77.01 42.97
CA SER A 265 40.33 -77.36 41.86
C SER A 265 39.75 -77.75 40.49
N ASP A 266 38.51 -77.38 40.14
CA ASP A 266 38.03 -77.51 38.76
C ASP A 266 38.35 -76.23 37.95
N HIS A 267 39.37 -76.33 37.09
CA HIS A 267 39.93 -75.20 36.35
C HIS A 267 38.94 -74.63 35.31
N ASP A 268 38.09 -75.47 34.72
CA ASP A 268 37.07 -75.07 33.76
C ASP A 268 35.89 -74.39 34.47
N PHE A 269 35.50 -74.87 35.65
CA PHE A 269 34.44 -74.26 36.45
C PHE A 269 34.82 -72.84 36.91
N ALA A 270 36.06 -72.65 37.36
CA ALA A 270 36.59 -71.34 37.77
C ALA A 270 36.66 -70.33 36.60
N GLU A 271 36.89 -70.78 35.37
CA GLU A 271 36.85 -69.93 34.18
C GLU A 271 35.41 -69.49 33.84
N HIS A 272 34.44 -70.42 33.85
CA HIS A 272 33.02 -70.08 33.64
C HIS A 272 32.51 -69.11 34.70
N LEU A 273 32.92 -69.28 35.97
CA LEU A 273 32.55 -68.39 37.07
C LEU A 273 33.09 -66.96 36.86
N ARG A 274 34.33 -66.83 36.36
CA ARG A 274 34.94 -65.55 35.97
C ARG A 274 34.19 -64.89 34.81
N GLN A 275 33.79 -65.64 33.79
CA GLN A 275 33.04 -65.12 32.66
C GLN A 275 31.64 -64.64 33.05
N ILE A 276 30.92 -65.39 33.89
CA ILE A 276 29.61 -64.99 34.40
C ILE A 276 29.74 -63.70 35.20
N ARG A 277 30.74 -63.60 36.09
CA ARG A 277 30.99 -62.38 36.86
C ARG A 277 31.32 -61.17 35.97
N ALA A 278 32.13 -61.37 34.93
CA ALA A 278 32.46 -60.32 33.98
C ALA A 278 31.23 -59.84 33.20
N ASN A 279 30.35 -60.75 32.76
CA ASN A 279 29.11 -60.40 32.06
C ASN A 279 28.13 -59.65 32.98
N LEU A 280 28.01 -60.09 34.22
CA LEU A 280 27.21 -59.44 35.26
C LEU A 280 27.69 -58.01 35.56
N GLY A 281 29.01 -57.80 35.68
CA GLY A 281 29.59 -56.46 35.81
C GLY A 281 29.25 -55.55 34.62
N ARG A 282 29.40 -56.04 33.38
CA ARG A 282 29.04 -55.26 32.17
C ARG A 282 27.56 -54.90 32.12
N MET A 283 26.66 -55.79 32.56
CA MET A 283 25.22 -55.50 32.64
C MET A 283 24.94 -54.40 33.68
N ALA A 284 25.62 -54.45 34.83
CA ALA A 284 25.55 -53.41 35.86
C ALA A 284 25.96 -52.05 35.28
N ASP A 285 27.10 -52.00 34.60
CA ASP A 285 27.65 -50.77 34.02
C ASP A 285 26.74 -50.18 32.92
N THR A 286 26.14 -51.05 32.10
CA THR A 286 25.21 -50.64 31.04
C THR A 286 23.96 -49.98 31.63
N VAL A 287 23.40 -50.56 32.69
CA VAL A 287 22.20 -50.01 33.33
C VAL A 287 22.53 -48.80 34.20
N ALA A 288 23.69 -48.77 34.86
CA ALA A 288 24.20 -47.58 35.52
C ALA A 288 24.35 -46.41 34.53
N SER A 289 24.72 -46.69 33.27
CA SER A 289 24.79 -45.67 32.22
C SER A 289 23.41 -45.11 31.85
N LEU A 290 22.33 -45.89 31.95
CA LEU A 290 20.95 -45.41 31.71
C LEU A 290 20.55 -44.30 32.70
N LYS A 291 21.02 -44.36 33.95
CA LYS A 291 20.75 -43.33 34.96
C LYS A 291 21.28 -41.95 34.55
N ASN A 292 22.39 -41.91 33.82
CA ASN A 292 23.06 -40.67 33.44
C ASN A 292 22.65 -40.18 32.04
N VAL A 293 21.60 -40.78 31.44
CA VAL A 293 21.08 -40.35 30.15
C VAL A 293 20.50 -38.95 30.26
N ARG A 294 21.11 -38.00 29.53
CA ARG A 294 20.66 -36.60 29.47
C ARG A 294 19.96 -36.26 28.16
N ARG A 295 20.25 -37.01 27.10
CA ARG A 295 19.62 -36.87 25.77
C ARG A 295 19.37 -38.25 25.19
N ILE A 296 18.28 -38.40 24.45
CA ILE A 296 17.95 -39.64 23.73
C ILE A 296 18.58 -39.55 22.34
N VAL A 297 19.65 -40.30 22.11
CA VAL A 297 20.31 -40.45 20.81
C VAL A 297 20.02 -41.86 20.31
N VAL A 298 19.38 -41.93 19.13
CA VAL A 298 19.03 -43.20 18.51
C VAL A 298 19.82 -43.33 17.23
N THR A 299 20.70 -44.32 17.16
CA THR A 299 21.52 -44.59 15.98
C THR A 299 20.98 -45.78 15.21
N GLU A 300 21.21 -45.76 13.91
CA GLU A 300 20.83 -46.86 13.02
C GLU A 300 21.88 -47.96 13.16
N TYR A 301 21.48 -49.09 13.74
CA TYR A 301 22.33 -50.27 13.87
C TYR A 301 22.22 -51.16 12.61
N PRO A 302 23.25 -51.99 12.31
CA PRO A 302 23.20 -52.93 11.20
C PRO A 302 21.90 -53.75 11.20
N GLY A 303 21.20 -53.76 10.06
CA GLY A 303 19.86 -54.37 9.94
C GLY A 303 18.68 -53.40 10.04
N GLY A 304 18.91 -52.08 9.97
CA GLY A 304 17.85 -51.07 9.89
C GLY A 304 17.09 -50.84 11.21
N ARG A 305 17.58 -51.40 12.31
CA ARG A 305 16.97 -51.23 13.63
C ARG A 305 17.55 -50.00 14.32
N LYS A 306 16.66 -49.14 14.78
CA LYS A 306 16.98 -47.97 15.58
C LYS A 306 17.17 -48.40 17.04
N MET A 307 18.35 -48.16 17.61
CA MET A 307 18.66 -48.54 18.99
C MET A 307 19.24 -47.35 19.76
N LEU A 308 18.98 -47.31 21.08
CA LEU A 308 19.48 -46.25 21.94
C LEU A 308 21.01 -46.35 22.05
N ASP A 309 21.72 -45.29 21.71
CA ASP A 309 23.18 -45.21 21.83
C ASP A 309 23.54 -44.67 23.21
N LEU A 310 23.61 -45.56 24.21
CA LEU A 310 23.85 -45.17 25.61
C LEU A 310 25.10 -44.29 25.81
N PRO A 311 26.27 -44.58 25.24
CA PRO A 311 27.44 -43.71 25.36
C PRO A 311 27.20 -42.27 24.87
N ARG A 312 26.51 -42.11 23.74
CA ARG A 312 26.14 -40.79 23.20
C ARG A 312 25.01 -40.12 23.99
N CYS A 313 24.18 -40.90 24.67
CA CYS A 313 23.13 -40.38 25.54
C CYS A 313 23.67 -39.79 26.86
N THR A 314 24.91 -40.12 27.24
CA THR A 314 25.54 -39.72 28.52
C THR A 314 26.62 -38.62 28.41
N THR A 315 27.06 -38.27 27.20
CA THR A 315 28.18 -37.33 26.98
C THR A 315 27.72 -35.86 26.86
N GLU A 316 28.49 -34.93 27.43
CA GLU A 316 28.21 -33.47 27.43
C GLU A 316 28.71 -32.72 26.18
N ARG A 317 29.55 -33.33 25.34
CA ARG A 317 30.25 -32.65 24.25
C ARG A 317 29.64 -32.94 22.89
N ASP A 318 29.39 -31.86 22.14
CA ASP A 318 29.31 -31.86 20.69
C ASP A 318 30.64 -32.36 20.11
N GLU A 319 30.87 -33.67 20.10
CA GLU A 319 31.79 -34.24 19.13
C GLU A 319 31.11 -34.19 17.77
N GLU A 320 31.52 -33.16 17.04
CA GLU A 320 31.33 -32.90 15.63
C GLU A 320 31.08 -34.20 14.85
N VAL A 321 29.90 -34.25 14.24
CA VAL A 321 29.48 -35.35 13.39
C VAL A 321 30.43 -35.41 12.18
N VAL A 322 31.49 -36.22 12.27
CA VAL A 322 32.16 -36.73 11.07
C VAL A 322 31.21 -37.73 10.45
N VAL A 323 30.32 -37.22 9.59
CA VAL A 323 29.62 -38.04 8.61
C VAL A 323 30.71 -38.62 7.72
N VAL A 324 31.17 -39.84 8.03
CA VAL A 324 31.94 -40.64 7.09
C VAL A 324 30.98 -40.96 5.94
N LYS A 325 31.03 -40.09 4.93
CA LYS A 325 30.38 -40.27 3.63
C LYS A 325 30.88 -41.60 3.10
N ALA A 326 30.02 -42.62 3.11
CA ALA A 326 30.30 -43.90 2.48
C ALA A 326 30.60 -43.64 1.00
N THR A 327 31.88 -43.76 0.65
CA THR A 327 32.36 -43.77 -0.72
C THR A 327 31.76 -44.99 -1.41
N ALA A 328 30.98 -44.74 -2.46
CA ALA A 328 30.43 -45.78 -3.33
C ALA A 328 31.58 -46.62 -3.93
N PRO A 329 31.46 -47.95 -4.02
CA PRO A 329 32.46 -48.75 -4.72
C PRO A 329 32.35 -48.46 -6.23
N LYS A 330 33.48 -48.02 -6.81
CA LYS A 330 33.72 -48.02 -8.25
C LYS A 330 33.50 -49.45 -8.76
N SER A 331 32.42 -49.66 -9.50
CA SER A 331 32.25 -50.83 -10.35
C SER A 331 33.39 -50.85 -11.36
N ALA A 332 34.19 -51.91 -11.30
CA ALA A 332 35.15 -52.29 -12.32
C ALA A 332 34.38 -52.59 -13.61
N GLU A 333 34.48 -51.67 -14.57
CA GLU A 333 34.27 -51.95 -15.98
C GLU A 333 35.61 -52.52 -16.47
N HIS A 334 35.67 -53.81 -16.78
CA HIS A 334 36.63 -54.50 -17.67
C HIS A 334 36.17 -55.96 -17.81
N ALA A 335 35.32 -56.21 -18.80
CA ALA A 335 35.24 -57.42 -19.64
C ALA A 335 34.06 -57.27 -20.60
#